data_AF-G1RKZ5-F1
#
_entry.id   AF-G1RKZ5-F1
#
_cell.length_a   1.000
_cell.length_b   1.000
_cell.length_c   1.000
_cell.angle_alpha   90.00
_cell.angle_beta   90.00
_cell.angle_gamma   90.00
#
_symmetry.space_group_name_H-M   'P 1'
#
loop_
_entity.id
_entity.type
_entity.pdbx_description
1 polymer ?
#
loop_
_entity_poly.entity_id
_entity_poly.type
_entity_poly.pdbx_seq_one_letter_code
_entity_poly.pdbx_strand_id
1 'polypeptide(L)'
;MAAPVRRMLLGVAGGWRRFERLWAGSLSSRSLALAAAPSSNGSPWRLLGALCLQRPPVVSKPLTPLQEEMASLLQQIEIERSLYSDHELRALDENQRLAKKKADLYDEEDEQDILLVQDLEDMWEQKFLQFRLGARITEADEKNDRASLNRKLDRNLVLLVREKFGDQDVWILPQAEWQPGETLRGTAERTLATLSENNMEAKFLGNAPCGHYTFKFPQAMRTESNLGAKVFFFKALLLTGDFSQAGNKGHHVWVTKDELGDYLKPKYLAQVRRFLLDL
;
A
#
# COMPACT_ATOMS: atom_id res chain seq x y z
N MET A 1 -42.91 -36.65 49.99
CA MET A 1 -43.54 -35.80 48.96
C MET A 1 -42.55 -34.68 48.60
N ALA A 2 -42.18 -34.62 47.32
CA ALA A 2 -41.44 -33.56 46.61
C ALA A 2 -39.97 -33.26 46.98
N ALA A 3 -39.15 -33.24 45.91
CA ALA A 3 -37.70 -33.19 45.85
C ALA A 3 -37.09 -31.78 46.06
N PRO A 4 -35.77 -31.71 46.37
CA PRO A 4 -34.98 -30.49 46.34
C PRO A 4 -34.44 -30.21 44.92
N VAL A 5 -34.55 -28.96 44.47
CA VAL A 5 -33.99 -28.51 43.18
C VAL A 5 -32.51 -28.13 43.38
N ARG A 6 -31.60 -28.98 42.91
CA ARG A 6 -30.21 -28.62 42.59
C ARG A 6 -30.18 -28.06 41.18
N ARG A 7 -29.76 -26.81 41.01
CA ARG A 7 -29.43 -26.25 39.68
C ARG A 7 -27.91 -26.28 39.51
N MET A 8 -27.44 -27.23 38.71
CA MET A 8 -26.06 -27.29 38.24
C MET A 8 -25.77 -26.12 37.30
N LEU A 9 -24.61 -25.50 37.52
CA LEU A 9 -23.90 -24.66 36.56
C LEU A 9 -23.36 -25.54 35.44
N LEU A 10 -23.69 -25.20 34.19
CA LEU A 10 -22.95 -25.65 33.02
C LEU A 10 -22.58 -24.40 32.21
N GLY A 11 -21.28 -24.11 32.21
CA GLY A 11 -20.68 -23.11 31.36
C GLY A 11 -20.73 -23.56 29.90
N VAL A 12 -21.03 -22.60 29.02
CA VAL A 12 -20.69 -22.69 27.61
C VAL A 12 -19.98 -21.39 27.27
N ALA A 13 -18.64 -21.48 27.25
CA ALA A 13 -17.79 -20.50 26.61
C ALA A 13 -18.00 -20.60 25.09
N GLY A 14 -18.51 -19.53 24.49
CA GLY A 14 -18.65 -19.40 23.05
C GLY A 14 -18.28 -17.99 22.64
N GLY A 15 -17.00 -17.78 22.33
CA GLY A 15 -16.47 -16.50 21.91
C GLY A 15 -17.12 -16.02 20.61
N TRP A 16 -17.71 -14.82 20.65
CA TRP A 16 -18.11 -14.09 19.46
C TRP A 16 -16.89 -13.47 18.78
N ARG A 17 -16.28 -14.21 17.86
CA ARG A 17 -15.49 -13.61 16.77
C ARG A 17 -16.41 -13.38 15.59
N ARG A 18 -16.94 -12.16 15.48
CA ARG A 18 -17.60 -11.68 14.26
C ARG A 18 -16.52 -11.19 13.29
N PHE A 19 -15.77 -12.11 12.72
CA PHE A 19 -15.06 -11.85 11.47
C PHE A 19 -16.10 -12.00 10.36
N GLU A 20 -16.30 -10.95 9.59
CA GLU A 20 -17.14 -10.98 8.39
C GLU A 20 -16.73 -12.17 7.54
N ARG A 21 -17.65 -13.13 7.42
CA ARG A 21 -17.52 -14.19 6.41
C ARG A 21 -17.54 -13.50 5.07
N LEU A 22 -16.41 -13.53 4.38
CA LEU A 22 -16.33 -13.44 2.94
C LEU A 22 -17.43 -14.32 2.37
N TRP A 23 -18.49 -13.70 1.85
CA TRP A 23 -19.39 -14.42 0.96
C TRP A 23 -18.53 -14.97 -0.16
N ALA A 24 -18.50 -16.29 -0.26
CA ALA A 24 -17.98 -17.01 -1.40
C ALA A 24 -18.92 -16.73 -2.59
N GLY A 25 -18.88 -15.51 -3.11
CA GLY A 25 -19.14 -15.28 -4.51
C GLY A 25 -18.05 -16.05 -5.24
N SER A 26 -18.44 -17.02 -6.06
CA SER A 26 -17.48 -17.70 -6.91
C SER A 26 -16.73 -16.64 -7.70
N LEU A 27 -15.45 -16.46 -7.38
CA LEU A 27 -14.52 -15.83 -8.29
C LEU A 27 -14.38 -16.83 -9.43
N SER A 28 -15.34 -16.80 -10.36
CA SER A 28 -15.17 -17.33 -11.68
C SER A 28 -13.94 -16.65 -12.24
N SER A 29 -12.79 -17.31 -12.11
CA SER A 29 -11.69 -17.14 -13.05
C SER A 29 -12.24 -17.57 -14.40
N ARG A 30 -13.00 -16.67 -15.04
CA ARG A 30 -13.16 -16.72 -16.49
C ARG A 30 -11.77 -16.42 -17.03
N SER A 31 -10.96 -17.47 -17.15
CA SER A 31 -9.90 -17.51 -18.14
C SER A 31 -10.61 -17.28 -19.47
N LEU A 32 -10.64 -16.01 -19.91
CA LEU A 32 -11.05 -15.66 -21.26
C LEU A 32 -9.93 -16.16 -22.19
N ALA A 33 -9.87 -17.48 -22.38
CA ALA A 33 -9.20 -18.05 -23.52
C ALA A 33 -10.09 -17.73 -24.73
N LEU A 34 -9.83 -16.57 -25.34
CA LEU A 34 -10.42 -16.27 -26.63
C LEU A 34 -9.58 -17.02 -27.66
N ALA A 35 -10.14 -18.07 -28.25
CA ALA A 35 -9.69 -18.56 -29.54
C ALA A 35 -9.95 -17.44 -30.56
N ALA A 36 -9.03 -16.48 -30.64
CA ALA A 36 -9.08 -15.42 -31.62
C ALA A 36 -8.78 -16.05 -32.99
N ALA A 37 -9.78 -16.06 -33.87
CA ALA A 37 -9.56 -16.39 -35.27
C ALA A 37 -8.44 -15.49 -35.83
N PRO A 38 -7.48 -16.02 -36.62
CA PRO A 38 -6.44 -15.20 -37.20
C PRO A 38 -7.10 -14.25 -38.22
N SER A 39 -7.29 -13.00 -37.83
CA SER A 39 -7.75 -11.97 -38.77
C SER A 39 -6.64 -11.73 -39.78
N SER A 40 -6.88 -12.12 -41.02
CA SER A 40 -5.94 -12.12 -42.15
C SER A 40 -5.55 -10.73 -42.67
N ASN A 41 -5.95 -9.65 -42.01
CA ASN A 41 -5.51 -8.29 -42.33
C ASN A 41 -4.62 -7.76 -41.21
N GLY A 42 -3.30 -7.96 -41.36
CA GLY A 42 -2.31 -7.39 -40.46
C GLY A 42 -2.43 -5.87 -40.44
N SER A 43 -2.79 -5.30 -39.28
CA SER A 43 -2.79 -3.85 -39.13
C SER A 43 -1.34 -3.34 -39.13
N PRO A 44 -1.05 -2.16 -39.70
CA PRO A 44 0.31 -1.62 -39.71
C PRO A 44 0.81 -1.14 -38.33
N TRP A 45 0.03 -1.37 -37.27
CA TRP A 45 0.31 -0.95 -35.91
C TRP A 45 0.61 -2.15 -35.03
N ARG A 46 1.79 -2.13 -34.38
CA ARG A 46 2.12 -3.11 -33.35
C ARG A 46 1.33 -2.83 -32.08
N LEU A 47 0.79 -3.87 -31.46
CA LEU A 47 0.06 -3.79 -30.19
C LEU A 47 1.02 -4.16 -29.07
N LEU A 48 1.23 -3.22 -28.13
CA LEU A 48 2.07 -3.42 -26.96
C LEU A 48 1.21 -3.34 -25.70
N GLY A 49 1.34 -4.34 -24.83
CA GLY A 49 0.77 -4.33 -23.48
C GLY A 49 1.83 -3.81 -22.51
N ALA A 50 1.62 -2.60 -21.99
CA ALA A 50 2.48 -2.01 -20.98
C ALA A 50 1.87 -2.10 -19.59
N LEU A 51 2.73 -2.20 -18.60
CA LEU A 51 2.39 -2.34 -17.20
C LEU A 51 2.86 -1.11 -16.42
N CYS A 52 1.91 -0.47 -15.75
CA CYS A 52 2.18 0.49 -14.70
C CYS A 52 2.10 -0.21 -13.34
N LEU A 53 3.23 -0.76 -12.89
CA LEU A 53 3.34 -1.33 -11.55
C LEU A 53 3.55 -0.21 -10.52
N GLN A 54 2.65 -0.15 -9.54
CA GLN A 54 2.68 0.84 -8.48
C GLN A 54 2.91 0.16 -7.14
N ARG A 55 3.83 0.69 -6.34
CA ARG A 55 3.95 0.35 -4.93
C ARG A 55 3.19 1.39 -4.10
N PRO A 56 2.13 0.98 -3.36
CA PRO A 56 1.35 1.90 -2.55
C PRO A 56 2.14 2.43 -1.34
N PRO A 57 1.67 3.49 -0.66
CA PRO A 57 2.33 4.05 0.50
C PRO A 57 2.25 3.04 1.65
N VAL A 58 3.32 2.94 2.43
CA VAL A 58 3.44 2.04 3.58
C VAL A 58 3.27 2.82 4.88
N VAL A 59 3.73 4.08 4.91
CA VAL A 59 3.52 4.98 6.04
C VAL A 59 2.50 6.06 5.66
N SER A 60 1.82 6.61 6.67
CA SER A 60 0.97 7.77 6.48
C SER A 60 1.78 8.99 6.04
N LYS A 61 1.13 9.92 5.33
CA LYS A 61 1.73 11.22 5.02
C LYS A 61 1.88 12.05 6.31
N PRO A 62 2.91 12.89 6.42
CA PRO A 62 3.00 13.86 7.50
C PRO A 62 1.83 14.85 7.40
N LEU A 63 1.32 15.28 8.56
CA LEU A 63 0.29 16.29 8.60
C LEU A 63 0.89 17.65 8.21
N THR A 64 0.08 18.46 7.54
CA THR A 64 0.44 19.87 7.29
C THR A 64 0.30 20.68 8.59
N PRO A 65 1.00 21.81 8.74
CA PRO A 65 0.92 22.62 9.96
C PRO A 65 -0.52 22.99 10.37
N LEU A 66 -1.35 23.33 9.38
CA LEU A 66 -2.78 23.61 9.60
C LEU A 66 -3.55 22.36 10.08
N GLN A 67 -3.20 21.17 9.58
CA GLN A 67 -3.82 19.93 10.02
C GLN A 67 -3.39 19.56 11.44
N GLU A 68 -2.15 19.87 11.85
CA GLU A 68 -1.69 19.67 13.24
C GLU A 68 -2.45 20.59 14.20
N GLU A 69 -2.60 21.87 13.86
CA GLU A 69 -3.41 22.82 14.64
C GLU A 69 -4.86 22.34 14.76
N MET A 70 -5.47 21.94 13.63
CA MET A 70 -6.82 21.39 13.64
C MET A 70 -6.92 20.10 14.45
N ALA A 71 -5.95 19.18 14.35
CA ALA A 71 -5.94 17.95 15.13
C ALA A 71 -5.87 18.25 16.63
N SER A 72 -5.03 19.20 17.04
CA SER A 72 -4.94 19.63 18.45
C SER A 72 -6.24 20.24 18.95
N LEU A 73 -6.91 21.05 18.13
CA LEU A 73 -8.21 21.65 18.45
C LEU A 73 -9.31 20.58 18.56
N LEU A 74 -9.36 19.64 17.62
CA LEU A 74 -10.33 18.55 17.66
C LEU A 74 -10.13 17.66 18.90
N GLN A 75 -8.88 17.38 19.27
CA GLN A 75 -8.56 16.65 20.50
C GLN A 75 -9.02 17.41 21.75
N GLN A 76 -8.82 18.73 21.80
CA GLN A 76 -9.31 19.55 22.91
C GLN A 76 -10.83 19.52 23.02
N ILE A 77 -11.53 19.71 21.90
CA ILE A 77 -13.00 19.65 21.85
C ILE A 77 -13.50 18.27 22.26
N GLU A 78 -12.83 17.20 21.84
CA GLU A 78 -13.17 15.83 22.22
C GLU A 78 -13.06 15.65 23.73
N ILE A 79 -11.97 16.09 24.36
CA ILE A 79 -11.77 16.02 25.81
C ILE A 79 -12.84 16.86 26.54
N GLU A 80 -13.05 18.12 26.15
CA GLU A 80 -14.01 19.03 26.80
C GLU A 80 -15.46 18.54 26.73
N ARG A 81 -15.80 17.81 25.67
CA ARG A 81 -17.15 17.27 25.45
C ARG A 81 -17.30 15.81 25.87
N SER A 82 -16.22 15.19 26.33
CA SER A 82 -16.25 13.81 26.82
C SER A 82 -16.70 13.73 28.27
N LEU A 83 -17.18 12.55 28.66
CA LEU A 83 -17.41 12.22 30.06
C LEU A 83 -16.12 11.65 30.65
N TYR A 84 -15.98 11.69 31.97
CA TYR A 84 -14.87 11.05 32.64
C TYR A 84 -14.77 9.56 32.29
N SER A 85 -13.57 9.16 31.90
CA SER A 85 -13.22 7.76 31.69
C SER A 85 -13.04 7.02 33.02
N ASP A 86 -13.13 5.70 32.99
CA ASP A 86 -12.90 4.86 34.18
C ASP A 86 -11.50 5.08 34.79
N HIS A 87 -10.51 5.38 33.95
CA HIS A 87 -9.13 5.70 34.37
C HIS A 87 -9.07 7.02 35.15
N GLU A 88 -9.74 8.06 34.65
CA GLU A 88 -9.79 9.37 35.33
C GLU A 88 -10.58 9.30 36.63
N LEU A 89 -11.71 8.59 36.65
CA LEU A 89 -12.50 8.40 37.88
C LEU A 89 -11.67 7.69 38.96
N ARG A 90 -10.95 6.62 38.59
CA ARG A 90 -10.05 5.92 39.51
C ARG A 90 -8.95 6.85 40.04
N ALA A 91 -8.32 7.64 39.16
CA ALA A 91 -7.29 8.58 39.56
C ALA A 91 -7.82 9.65 40.53
N LEU A 92 -9.03 10.15 40.31
CA LEU A 92 -9.67 11.13 41.21
C LEU A 92 -9.98 10.52 42.58
N ASP A 93 -10.54 9.32 42.62
CA ASP A 93 -10.86 8.62 43.86
C ASP A 93 -9.60 8.28 44.68
N GLU A 94 -8.54 7.79 44.02
CA GLU A 94 -7.24 7.53 44.65
C GLU A 94 -6.63 8.81 45.25
N ASN A 95 -6.63 9.92 44.50
CA ASN A 95 -6.14 11.21 44.97
C ASN A 95 -6.91 11.74 46.19
N GLN A 96 -8.24 11.59 46.20
CA GLN A 96 -9.07 11.98 47.34
C GLN A 96 -8.77 11.13 48.58
N ARG A 97 -8.61 9.81 48.42
CA ARG A 97 -8.23 8.90 49.52
C ARG A 97 -6.87 9.28 50.09
N LEU A 98 -5.88 9.53 49.24
CA LEU A 98 -4.54 9.96 49.66
C LEU A 98 -4.56 11.32 50.37
N ALA A 99 -5.37 12.27 49.90
CA ALA A 99 -5.53 13.57 50.56
C ALA A 99 -6.16 13.45 51.95
N LYS A 100 -7.19 12.60 52.12
CA LYS A 100 -7.80 12.31 53.41
C LYS A 100 -6.81 11.63 54.36
N LYS A 101 -6.09 10.60 53.91
CA LYS A 101 -5.04 9.93 54.71
C LYS A 101 -3.91 10.88 55.13
N LYS A 102 -3.58 11.89 54.31
CA LYS A 102 -2.60 12.92 54.68
C LYS A 102 -3.13 13.91 55.73
N ALA A 103 -4.45 14.13 55.79
CA ALA A 103 -5.09 15.07 56.71
C ALA A 103 -5.50 14.40 58.04
N ASP A 104 -5.99 13.16 57.97
CA ASP A 104 -6.49 12.38 59.09
C ASP A 104 -5.44 11.34 59.52
N LEU A 105 -4.91 11.46 60.74
CA LEU A 105 -3.86 10.59 61.31
C LEU A 105 -4.36 9.19 61.76
N TYR A 106 -5.52 8.72 61.32
CA TYR A 106 -6.12 7.45 61.76
C TYR A 106 -6.49 6.56 60.57
N ASP A 107 -5.77 5.44 60.47
CA ASP A 107 -5.98 4.34 59.52
C ASP A 107 -7.12 3.43 60.01
N GLU A 108 -8.23 3.38 59.29
CA GLU A 108 -9.13 2.23 59.36
C GLU A 108 -9.42 1.68 57.95
N GLU A 109 -8.95 0.43 57.78
CA GLU A 109 -9.24 -0.59 56.77
C GLU A 109 -8.83 -0.29 55.31
N ASP A 110 -7.60 -0.73 55.00
CA ASP A 110 -7.00 -0.71 53.67
C ASP A 110 -7.58 -1.79 52.75
N GLU A 111 -8.46 -1.40 51.82
CA GLU A 111 -8.50 -2.09 50.53
C GLU A 111 -7.32 -1.60 49.70
N GLN A 112 -6.22 -2.35 49.79
CA GLN A 112 -4.96 -2.08 49.13
C GLN A 112 -5.11 -2.36 47.62
N ASP A 113 -5.48 -1.34 46.85
CA ASP A 113 -5.21 -1.39 45.42
C ASP A 113 -3.68 -1.38 45.24
N ILE A 114 -3.15 -2.50 44.77
CA ILE A 114 -1.70 -2.79 44.81
C ILE A 114 -0.92 -1.87 43.88
N LEU A 115 -1.59 -1.31 42.86
CA LEU A 115 -0.98 -0.42 41.86
C LEU A 115 -1.79 0.88 41.78
N LEU A 116 -1.15 2.00 42.08
CA LEU A 116 -1.74 3.31 41.85
C LEU A 116 -1.83 3.59 40.35
N VAL A 117 -2.75 4.47 39.97
CA VAL A 117 -2.85 4.92 38.58
C VAL A 117 -1.54 5.51 38.06
N GLN A 118 -0.83 6.28 38.90
CA GLN A 118 0.48 6.85 38.55
C GLN A 118 1.53 5.76 38.28
N ASP A 119 1.57 4.70 39.09
CA ASP A 119 2.49 3.58 38.86
C ASP A 119 2.20 2.88 37.52
N LEU A 120 0.92 2.77 37.13
CA LEU A 120 0.51 2.20 35.86
C LEU A 120 0.94 3.07 34.67
N GLU A 121 0.77 4.39 34.77
CA GLU A 121 1.23 5.35 33.76
C GLU A 121 2.75 5.27 33.57
N ASP A 122 3.50 5.26 34.68
CA ASP A 122 4.97 5.09 34.66
C ASP A 122 5.37 3.77 33.99
N MET A 123 4.67 2.67 34.29
CA MET A 123 4.92 1.37 33.65
C MET A 123 4.66 1.41 32.13
N TRP A 124 3.64 2.14 31.68
CA TRP A 124 3.34 2.30 30.27
C TRP A 124 4.40 3.17 29.57
N GLU A 125 4.81 4.26 30.20
CA GLU A 125 5.89 5.12 29.71
C GLU A 125 7.21 4.37 29.59
N GLN A 126 7.58 3.57 30.60
CA GLN A 126 8.78 2.74 30.56
C GLN A 126 8.77 1.77 29.37
N LYS A 127 7.64 1.11 29.11
CA LYS A 127 7.49 0.22 27.94
C LYS A 127 7.56 0.97 26.63
N PHE A 128 6.97 2.15 26.56
CA PHE A 128 7.03 3.01 25.38
C PHE A 128 8.46 3.45 25.07
N LEU A 129 9.23 3.86 26.09
CA LEU A 129 10.64 4.27 25.94
C LEU A 129 11.57 3.10 25.57
N GLN A 130 11.26 1.88 26.04
CA GLN A 130 11.99 0.68 25.63
C GLN A 130 11.75 0.32 24.16
N PHE A 131 10.58 0.66 23.61
CA PHE A 131 10.22 0.35 22.24
C PHE A 131 10.82 1.36 21.25
N ARG A 132 11.70 0.88 20.36
CA ARG A 132 12.25 1.71 19.29
C ARG A 132 11.38 1.64 18.05
N LEU A 133 10.82 2.78 17.67
CA LEU A 133 10.03 2.92 16.45
C LEU A 133 10.90 2.69 15.21
N GLY A 134 10.31 2.06 14.18
CA GLY A 134 10.93 1.94 12.87
C GLY A 134 11.13 3.32 12.24
N ALA A 135 12.27 3.53 11.58
CA ALA A 135 12.58 4.80 10.93
C ALA A 135 11.63 5.03 9.74
N ARG A 136 10.94 6.18 9.74
CA ARG A 136 10.08 6.60 8.61
C ARG A 136 10.90 7.05 7.41
N ILE A 137 12.08 7.60 7.67
CA ILE A 137 13.10 7.98 6.68
C ILE A 137 14.12 6.84 6.66
N THR A 138 14.34 6.25 5.49
CA THR A 138 15.27 5.12 5.37
C THR A 138 16.62 5.56 4.84
N GLU A 139 17.65 4.71 4.96
CA GLU A 139 18.96 4.99 4.36
C GLU A 139 18.90 5.25 2.85
N ALA A 140 17.90 4.67 2.17
CA ALA A 140 17.68 4.88 0.74
C ALA A 140 17.15 6.29 0.42
N ASP A 141 16.48 6.93 1.38
CA ASP A 141 16.09 8.33 1.26
C ASP A 141 17.31 9.24 1.37
N GLU A 142 18.20 8.96 2.33
CA GLU A 142 19.44 9.70 2.55
C GLU A 142 20.43 9.55 1.39
N LYS A 143 20.64 8.32 0.92
CA LYS A 143 21.53 7.99 -0.22
C LYS A 143 20.90 8.30 -1.57
N ASN A 144 19.60 8.57 -1.62
CA ASN A 144 18.81 8.77 -2.83
C ASN A 144 18.89 7.56 -3.79
N ASP A 145 18.83 6.35 -3.22
CA ASP A 145 18.92 5.09 -3.96
C ASP A 145 17.59 4.75 -4.63
N ARG A 146 17.43 5.21 -5.88
CA ARG A 146 16.19 5.07 -6.66
C ARG A 146 15.90 3.64 -7.16
N ALA A 147 16.80 2.68 -6.95
CA ALA A 147 16.55 1.27 -7.28
C ALA A 147 15.82 0.52 -6.15
N SER A 148 15.87 1.04 -4.91
CA SER A 148 15.29 0.38 -3.75
C SER A 148 13.80 0.68 -3.59
N LEU A 149 13.04 -0.30 -3.08
CA LEU A 149 11.61 -0.14 -2.78
C LEU A 149 11.35 0.59 -1.46
N ASN A 150 12.32 0.53 -0.54
CA ASN A 150 12.25 1.09 0.81
C ASN A 150 12.51 2.60 0.86
N ARG A 151 12.62 3.26 -0.29
CA ARG A 151 12.66 4.72 -0.44
C ARG A 151 11.25 5.30 -0.36
N LYS A 152 11.09 6.53 0.14
CA LYS A 152 9.86 7.35 0.12
C LYS A 152 8.62 6.55 0.48
N LEU A 153 8.61 6.03 1.71
CA LEU A 153 7.55 5.14 2.19
C LEU A 153 6.17 5.80 2.21
N ASP A 154 6.11 7.12 2.23
CA ASP A 154 4.94 7.99 2.31
C ASP A 154 4.22 8.21 0.96
N ARG A 155 4.89 7.86 -0.15
CA ARG A 155 4.40 8.12 -1.50
C ARG A 155 4.24 6.85 -2.33
N ASN A 156 3.46 7.00 -3.41
CA ASN A 156 3.36 5.98 -4.45
C ASN A 156 4.61 5.99 -5.33
N LEU A 157 5.19 4.82 -5.56
CA LEU A 157 6.30 4.64 -6.48
C LEU A 157 5.83 3.90 -7.72
N VAL A 158 6.37 4.29 -8.88
CA VAL A 158 6.12 3.66 -10.17
C VAL A 158 7.40 3.03 -10.69
N LEU A 159 7.28 1.82 -11.21
CA LEU A 159 8.39 1.10 -11.82
C LEU A 159 8.70 1.65 -13.22
N LEU A 160 9.94 2.02 -13.45
CA LEU A 160 10.51 2.28 -14.77
C LEU A 160 11.59 1.26 -15.10
N VAL A 161 11.68 0.91 -16.37
CA VAL A 161 12.73 0.03 -16.90
C VAL A 161 13.45 0.75 -18.03
N ARG A 162 14.77 0.54 -18.11
CA ARG A 162 15.60 1.03 -19.21
C ARG A 162 15.64 -0.01 -20.31
N GLU A 163 15.05 0.32 -21.46
CA GLU A 163 15.11 -0.51 -22.67
C GLU A 163 15.98 0.14 -23.74
N LYS A 164 16.64 -0.70 -24.55
CA LYS A 164 17.45 -0.25 -25.68
C LYS A 164 16.63 -0.30 -26.95
N PHE A 165 16.37 0.85 -27.55
CA PHE A 165 15.74 0.93 -28.87
C PHE A 165 16.79 1.36 -29.91
N GLY A 166 17.31 0.39 -30.66
CA GLY A 166 18.47 0.61 -31.52
C GLY A 166 19.69 0.98 -30.66
N ASP A 167 20.30 2.13 -30.95
CA ASP A 167 21.46 2.64 -30.22
C ASP A 167 21.12 3.59 -29.05
N GLN A 168 19.82 3.82 -28.79
CA GLN A 168 19.36 4.75 -27.75
C GLN A 168 18.75 3.99 -26.57
N ASP A 169 19.27 4.27 -25.37
CA ASP A 169 18.69 3.84 -24.11
C ASP A 169 17.52 4.79 -23.74
N VAL A 170 16.32 4.24 -23.58
CA VAL A 170 15.12 5.00 -23.24
C VAL A 170 14.45 4.40 -22.01
N TRP A 171 14.06 5.27 -21.08
CA TRP A 171 13.25 4.89 -19.92
C TRP A 171 11.78 4.81 -20.32
N ILE A 172 11.17 3.66 -20.05
CA ILE A 172 9.77 3.39 -20.32
C ILE A 172 9.16 2.53 -19.21
N LEU A 173 7.85 2.37 -19.28
CA LEU A 173 7.16 1.38 -18.46
C LEU A 173 7.44 -0.01 -19.04
N PRO A 174 7.55 -1.06 -18.20
CA PRO A 174 7.59 -2.44 -18.65
C PRO A 174 6.54 -2.73 -19.73
N GLN A 175 6.96 -3.20 -20.90
CA GLN A 175 6.03 -3.50 -21.99
C GLN A 175 6.43 -4.77 -22.73
N ALA A 176 5.44 -5.47 -23.29
CA ALA A 176 5.65 -6.60 -24.18
C ALA A 176 4.74 -6.50 -25.39
N GLU A 177 5.19 -7.12 -26.48
CA GLU A 177 4.39 -7.28 -27.68
C GLU A 177 3.28 -8.30 -27.46
N TRP A 178 2.08 -7.94 -27.90
CA TRP A 178 0.91 -8.81 -27.82
C TRP A 178 1.03 -9.97 -28.82
N GLN A 179 0.69 -11.17 -28.36
CA GLN A 179 0.70 -12.39 -29.16
C GLN A 179 -0.73 -12.86 -29.45
N PRO A 180 -1.00 -13.39 -30.66
CA PRO A 180 -2.30 -13.96 -30.99
C PRO A 180 -2.68 -15.08 -30.01
N GLY A 181 -3.87 -15.01 -29.42
CA GLY A 181 -4.37 -15.97 -28.42
C GLY A 181 -4.22 -15.52 -26.97
N GLU A 182 -3.56 -14.39 -26.70
CA GLU A 182 -3.50 -13.77 -25.37
C GLU A 182 -4.50 -12.61 -25.23
N THR A 183 -4.91 -12.29 -24.01
CA THR A 183 -5.58 -11.00 -23.72
C THR A 183 -4.53 -9.90 -23.54
N LEU A 184 -4.88 -8.65 -23.82
CA LEU A 184 -3.96 -7.51 -23.61
C LEU A 184 -3.48 -7.41 -22.15
N ARG A 185 -4.35 -7.77 -21.19
CA ARG A 185 -3.99 -7.88 -19.78
C ARG A 185 -3.01 -9.05 -19.57
N GLY A 186 -3.25 -10.21 -20.17
CA GLY A 186 -2.35 -11.35 -20.13
C GLY A 186 -0.94 -11.01 -20.63
N THR A 187 -0.83 -10.14 -21.65
CA THR A 187 0.46 -9.61 -22.09
C THR A 187 1.17 -8.80 -20.99
N ALA A 188 0.43 -7.99 -20.21
CA ALA A 188 1.00 -7.27 -19.06
C ALA A 188 1.31 -8.18 -17.85
N GLU A 189 0.60 -9.30 -17.69
CA GLU A 189 0.96 -10.34 -16.71
C GLU A 189 2.27 -11.05 -17.14
N ARG A 190 2.46 -11.27 -18.44
CA ARG A 190 3.69 -11.82 -19.01
C ARG A 190 4.89 -10.87 -18.89
N THR A 191 4.70 -9.55 -18.99
CA THR A 191 5.79 -8.59 -18.75
C THR A 191 6.32 -8.70 -17.32
N LEU A 192 5.43 -8.84 -16.33
CA LEU A 192 5.84 -9.08 -14.95
C LEU A 192 6.67 -10.34 -14.80
N ALA A 193 6.20 -11.46 -15.34
CA ALA A 193 6.91 -12.73 -15.26
C ALA A 193 8.31 -12.66 -15.91
N THR A 194 8.42 -11.91 -17.01
CA THR A 194 9.71 -11.71 -17.72
C THR A 194 10.68 -10.86 -16.91
N LEU A 195 10.19 -9.86 -16.17
CA LEU A 195 11.04 -8.94 -15.40
C LEU A 195 11.40 -9.45 -14.00
N SER A 196 10.52 -10.23 -13.37
CA SER A 196 10.62 -10.55 -11.95
C SER A 196 11.30 -11.88 -11.64
N GLU A 197 11.56 -12.70 -12.66
CA GLU A 197 11.95 -14.11 -12.49
C GLU A 197 11.15 -14.80 -11.37
N ASN A 198 9.85 -14.47 -11.29
CA ASN A 198 8.83 -14.98 -10.36
C ASN A 198 8.86 -14.47 -8.90
N ASN A 199 9.64 -13.45 -8.55
CA ASN A 199 9.73 -12.96 -7.17
C ASN A 199 8.77 -11.80 -6.82
N MET A 200 7.88 -11.40 -7.72
CA MET A 200 6.94 -10.29 -7.49
C MET A 200 5.48 -10.71 -7.65
N GLU A 201 4.67 -10.41 -6.65
CA GLU A 201 3.22 -10.59 -6.69
C GLU A 201 2.54 -9.24 -6.96
N ALA A 202 1.88 -9.15 -8.11
CA ALA A 202 1.14 -7.95 -8.49
C ALA A 202 -0.36 -8.23 -8.60
N LYS A 203 -1.16 -7.32 -8.03
CA LYS A 203 -2.62 -7.30 -8.17
C LYS A 203 -3.03 -6.34 -9.28
N PHE A 204 -3.51 -6.90 -10.39
CA PHE A 204 -4.08 -6.10 -11.49
C PHE A 204 -5.45 -5.51 -11.13
N LEU A 205 -5.67 -4.27 -11.55
CA LEU A 205 -6.91 -3.55 -11.31
C LEU A 205 -7.78 -3.53 -12.59
N GLY A 206 -8.68 -4.51 -12.69
CA GLY A 206 -9.60 -4.63 -13.82
C GLY A 206 -8.94 -5.13 -15.11
N ASN A 207 -9.75 -5.23 -16.17
CA ASN A 207 -9.31 -5.73 -17.49
C ASN A 207 -9.19 -4.62 -18.54
N ALA A 208 -9.64 -3.40 -18.23
CA ALA A 208 -9.60 -2.28 -19.16
C ALA A 208 -8.24 -1.55 -19.05
N PRO A 209 -7.66 -1.11 -20.18
CA PRO A 209 -6.46 -0.29 -20.14
C PRO A 209 -6.77 1.10 -19.56
N CYS A 210 -5.88 1.61 -18.72
CA CYS A 210 -6.00 2.91 -18.07
C CYS A 210 -5.60 4.07 -18.99
N GLY A 211 -4.85 3.79 -20.05
CA GLY A 211 -4.41 4.79 -21.02
C GLY A 211 -3.80 4.13 -22.25
N HIS A 212 -3.55 4.94 -23.27
CA HIS A 212 -2.85 4.50 -24.46
C HIS A 212 -1.88 5.56 -24.95
N TYR A 213 -0.80 5.13 -25.60
CA TYR A 213 0.17 5.99 -26.26
C TYR A 213 0.45 5.47 -27.66
N THR A 214 0.42 6.36 -28.65
CA THR A 214 0.69 6.02 -30.04
C THR A 214 1.92 6.77 -30.53
N PHE A 215 2.84 6.06 -31.16
CA PHE A 215 4.00 6.67 -31.80
C PHE A 215 4.33 5.97 -33.10
N LYS A 216 4.84 6.74 -34.05
CA LYS A 216 5.32 6.25 -35.34
C LYS A 216 6.82 6.02 -35.25
N PHE A 217 7.32 4.98 -35.89
CA PHE A 217 8.76 4.76 -35.97
C PHE A 217 9.43 5.88 -36.80
N PRO A 218 10.71 6.19 -36.53
CA PRO A 218 11.52 7.04 -37.39
C PRO A 218 11.46 6.56 -38.85
N GLN A 219 11.58 7.48 -39.80
CA GLN A 219 11.40 7.17 -41.23
C GLN A 219 12.30 6.02 -41.71
N ALA A 220 13.48 5.84 -41.11
CA ALA A 220 14.42 4.76 -41.42
C ALA A 220 13.88 3.34 -41.19
N MET A 221 12.93 3.15 -40.26
CA MET A 221 12.39 1.83 -39.89
C MET A 221 10.93 1.65 -40.33
N ARG A 222 10.39 2.60 -41.09
CA ARG A 222 8.99 2.59 -41.49
C ARG A 222 8.80 1.73 -42.73
N THR A 223 7.99 0.68 -42.60
CA THR A 223 7.53 -0.15 -43.71
C THR A 223 6.01 -0.10 -43.79
N GLU A 224 5.42 -0.45 -44.94
CA GLU A 224 3.95 -0.49 -45.10
C GLU A 224 3.28 -1.42 -44.08
N SER A 225 4.00 -2.48 -43.69
CA SER A 225 3.58 -3.43 -42.66
C SER A 225 3.85 -2.96 -41.22
N ASN A 226 4.78 -2.03 -40.99
CA ASN A 226 5.14 -1.52 -39.66
C ASN A 226 5.25 0.00 -39.65
N LEU A 227 4.14 0.67 -39.37
CA LEU A 227 4.05 2.13 -39.33
C LEU A 227 4.37 2.70 -37.94
N GLY A 228 4.02 1.97 -36.88
CA GLY A 228 4.25 2.40 -35.50
C GLY A 228 3.73 1.40 -34.47
N ALA A 229 3.72 1.83 -33.22
CA ALA A 229 3.22 1.05 -32.11
C ALA A 229 2.13 1.80 -31.33
N LYS A 230 1.16 1.03 -30.83
CA LYS A 230 0.14 1.45 -29.88
C LYS A 230 0.37 0.71 -28.57
N VAL A 231 0.72 1.46 -27.53
CA VAL A 231 0.97 0.96 -26.20
C VAL A 231 -0.29 1.15 -25.36
N PHE A 232 -0.77 0.10 -24.71
CA PHE A 232 -1.89 0.14 -23.77
C PHE A 232 -1.38 -0.08 -22.35
N PHE A 233 -1.71 0.83 -21.43
CA PHE A 233 -1.24 0.77 -20.06
C PHE A 233 -2.23 0.05 -19.15
N PHE A 234 -1.75 -0.92 -18.38
CA PHE A 234 -2.51 -1.61 -17.34
C PHE A 234 -1.94 -1.27 -15.96
N LYS A 235 -2.82 -0.93 -15.00
CA LYS A 235 -2.40 -0.63 -13.64
C LYS A 235 -2.37 -1.90 -12.79
N ALA A 236 -1.28 -2.08 -12.06
CA ALA A 236 -1.13 -3.13 -11.06
C ALA A 236 -0.54 -2.57 -9.77
N LEU A 237 -0.96 -3.15 -8.64
CA LEU A 237 -0.41 -2.85 -7.32
C LEU A 237 0.56 -3.96 -6.93
N LEU A 238 1.76 -3.59 -6.48
CA LEU A 238 2.70 -4.51 -5.88
C LEU A 238 2.19 -4.87 -4.48
N LEU A 239 1.98 -6.17 -4.23
CA LEU A 239 1.59 -6.68 -2.90
C LEU A 239 2.83 -7.01 -2.09
N THR A 240 3.66 -7.88 -2.64
CA THR A 240 4.87 -8.42 -2.03
C THR A 240 5.89 -8.70 -3.11
N GLY A 241 7.16 -8.66 -2.74
CA GLY A 241 8.26 -8.98 -3.63
C GLY A 241 9.15 -7.80 -3.94
N ASP A 242 10.44 -8.10 -4.07
CA ASP A 242 11.49 -7.17 -4.42
C ASP A 242 12.26 -7.71 -5.61
N PHE A 243 12.94 -6.81 -6.33
CA PHE A 243 13.91 -7.24 -7.32
C PHE A 243 15.11 -7.86 -6.62
N SER A 244 15.42 -9.12 -6.97
CA SER A 244 16.66 -9.76 -6.51
C SER A 244 17.87 -8.92 -6.94
N GLN A 245 18.80 -8.68 -6.02
CA GLN A 245 19.95 -7.79 -6.20
C GLN A 245 20.98 -8.30 -7.22
N ALA A 246 20.78 -9.50 -7.79
CA ALA A 246 21.80 -10.25 -8.52
C ALA A 246 22.20 -9.69 -9.91
N GLY A 247 21.58 -8.62 -10.43
CA GLY A 247 21.98 -8.07 -11.74
C GLY A 247 21.53 -6.64 -12.05
N ASN A 248 20.99 -5.91 -11.08
CA ASN A 248 20.00 -4.86 -11.37
C ASN A 248 20.48 -3.40 -11.23
N LYS A 249 21.80 -3.14 -11.14
CA LYS A 249 22.31 -1.76 -11.13
C LYS A 249 22.16 -1.14 -12.52
N GLY A 250 21.00 -0.51 -12.77
CA GLY A 250 20.71 0.26 -13.98
C GLY A 250 19.64 -0.31 -14.91
N HIS A 251 18.92 -1.36 -14.51
CA HIS A 251 17.80 -1.91 -15.30
C HIS A 251 16.44 -1.32 -14.90
N HIS A 252 16.22 -1.08 -13.61
CA HIS A 252 14.97 -0.55 -13.11
C HIS A 252 15.17 0.57 -12.10
N VAL A 253 14.15 1.42 -11.98
CA VAL A 253 14.10 2.53 -11.04
C VAL A 253 12.67 2.67 -10.53
N TRP A 254 12.53 2.93 -9.23
CA TRP A 254 11.28 3.30 -8.59
C TRP A 254 11.22 4.81 -8.43
N VAL A 255 10.24 5.43 -9.08
CA VAL A 255 10.18 6.88 -9.24
C VAL A 255 8.84 7.41 -8.75
N THR A 256 8.87 8.57 -8.09
CA THR A 256 7.66 9.31 -7.75
C THR A 256 7.06 10.03 -8.96
N LYS A 257 5.79 10.46 -8.88
CA LYS A 257 5.15 11.21 -9.98
C LYS A 257 5.89 12.50 -10.36
N ASP A 258 6.50 13.16 -9.37
CA ASP A 258 7.24 14.40 -9.55
C ASP A 258 8.53 14.16 -10.36
N GLU A 259 9.32 13.17 -9.93
CA GLU A 259 10.60 12.77 -10.54
C GLU A 259 10.42 12.06 -11.91
N LEU A 260 9.19 11.65 -12.25
CA LEU A 260 8.87 11.03 -13.54
C LEU A 260 9.22 11.93 -14.74
N GLY A 261 9.24 13.25 -14.50
CA GLY A 261 9.68 14.30 -15.42
C GLY A 261 11.06 14.09 -16.03
N ASP A 262 12.00 13.61 -15.22
CA ASP A 262 13.41 13.60 -15.57
C ASP A 262 13.74 12.44 -16.53
N TYR A 263 12.92 11.39 -16.51
CA TYR A 263 13.18 10.14 -17.23
C TYR A 263 12.40 10.03 -18.55
N LEU A 264 11.12 10.41 -18.54
CA LEU A 264 10.21 10.14 -19.64
C LEU A 264 10.21 11.29 -20.66
N LYS A 265 10.08 10.95 -21.95
CA LYS A 265 9.87 11.95 -23.00
C LYS A 265 8.56 12.72 -22.76
N PRO A 266 8.48 14.03 -23.08
CA PRO A 266 7.37 14.88 -22.67
C PRO A 266 6.00 14.41 -23.18
N LYS A 267 5.92 13.93 -24.43
CA LYS A 267 4.68 13.40 -25.01
C LYS A 267 4.20 12.11 -24.33
N TYR A 268 5.13 11.26 -23.94
CA TYR A 268 4.85 10.00 -23.26
C TYR A 268 4.43 10.27 -21.82
N LEU A 269 5.18 11.12 -21.12
CA LEU A 269 4.88 11.59 -19.77
C LEU A 269 3.48 12.20 -19.67
N ALA A 270 3.06 13.02 -20.64
CA ALA A 270 1.74 13.63 -20.63
C ALA A 270 0.62 12.60 -20.60
N GLN A 271 0.76 11.45 -21.29
CA GLN A 271 -0.22 10.38 -21.23
C GLN A 271 -0.15 9.60 -19.92
N VAL A 272 1.05 9.34 -19.41
CA VAL A 272 1.25 8.60 -18.15
C VAL A 272 0.70 9.39 -16.95
N ARG A 273 0.93 10.70 -16.89
CA ARG A 273 0.43 11.57 -15.81
C ARG A 273 -1.10 11.64 -15.71
N ARG A 274 -1.83 11.31 -16.78
CA ARG A 274 -3.31 11.36 -16.78
C ARG A 274 -3.95 10.28 -15.91
N PHE A 275 -3.35 9.09 -15.84
CA PHE A 275 -3.89 7.99 -15.04
C PHE A 275 -3.11 7.74 -13.73
N LEU A 276 -1.92 8.33 -13.57
CA LEU A 276 -1.19 8.34 -12.31
C LEU A 276 -1.78 9.39 -11.36
N LEU A 277 -2.57 8.93 -10.38
CA LEU A 277 -3.05 9.75 -9.29
C LEU A 277 -1.97 9.90 -8.22
N ASP A 278 -1.78 11.14 -7.76
CA ASP A 278 -0.97 11.47 -6.59
C ASP A 278 -1.90 12.25 -5.67
N LEU A 279 -2.52 11.49 -4.76
CA LEU A 279 -3.45 11.95 -3.73
C LEU A 279 -2.66 12.05 -2.44
#